data_AF-A0A6U2SSV2-F1
#
_entry.id   AF-A0A6U2SSV2-F1
#
_cell.length_a   1.000
_cell.length_b   1.000
_cell.length_c   1.000
_cell.angle_alpha   90.00
_cell.angle_beta   90.00
_cell.angle_gamma   90.00
#
_symmetry.space_group_name_H-M   'P 1'
#
loop_
_entity.id
_entity.type
_entity.pdbx_description
1 polymer ?
#
loop_
_entity_poly.entity_id
_entity_poly.type
_entity_poly.pdbx_seq_one_letter_code
_entity_poly.pdbx_strand_id
1 'polypeptide(L)'
;SVKEHPRKIMLDLLPQECDVLCTHPMFGPDSGKDGWTGLNFVYERTRINQVILDPNDHHSFHQLSRAESIIGEEDNETFLDKSGHAHNLHEKNEGFAEGMDRMERFLSIWEEEGCKMVSLSCKDHDSYGANSQFITHLMGRILGQQGLEETPIDTKGFQSVLKLIGSTTADSFDLFYGLYKYNSNSLGTILKLRTAMDDVVLKLHEMDNKDNTFMVKSRL
;
A
#
# COMPACT_ATOMS: atom_id res chain seq x y z
N SER A 1 -1.14 6.20 4.75
CA SER A 1 -0.20 5.41 3.93
C SER A 1 0.16 4.02 4.44
N VAL A 2 -0.34 3.57 5.60
CA VAL A 2 -0.33 2.14 6.03
C VAL A 2 -1.77 1.66 6.19
N LYS A 3 -2.03 0.35 6.20
CA LYS A 3 -3.38 -0.24 6.12
C LYS A 3 -3.71 -1.26 7.20
N GLU A 4 -2.82 -2.16 7.58
CA GLU A 4 -3.12 -3.21 8.58
C GLU A 4 -3.49 -2.59 9.94
N HIS A 5 -2.75 -1.56 10.35
CA HIS A 5 -2.99 -0.88 11.62
C HIS A 5 -4.36 -0.19 11.71
N PRO A 6 -4.76 0.74 10.82
CA PRO A 6 -6.09 1.34 10.86
C PRO A 6 -7.20 0.31 10.66
N ARG A 7 -7.01 -0.69 9.79
CA ARG A 7 -7.97 -1.80 9.62
C ARG A 7 -8.26 -2.49 10.94
N LYS A 8 -7.21 -2.88 11.68
CA LYS A 8 -7.34 -3.54 12.98
C LYS A 8 -8.07 -2.64 13.99
N ILE A 9 -7.65 -1.38 14.12
CA ILE A 9 -8.28 -0.43 15.05
C ILE A 9 -9.77 -0.27 14.74
N MET A 10 -10.13 -0.11 13.46
CA MET A 10 -11.52 0.06 13.05
C MET A 10 -12.36 -1.18 13.37
N LEU A 11 -11.84 -2.37 13.10
CA LEU A 11 -12.54 -3.62 13.39
C LEU A 11 -12.72 -3.87 14.89
N ASP A 12 -11.73 -3.50 15.70
CA ASP A 12 -11.75 -3.71 17.15
C ASP A 12 -12.65 -2.70 17.89
N LEU A 13 -12.72 -1.45 17.42
CA LEU A 13 -13.32 -0.35 18.17
C LEU A 13 -14.64 0.16 17.61
N LEU A 14 -14.90 0.04 16.31
CA LEU A 14 -16.17 0.51 15.74
C LEU A 14 -17.28 -0.52 15.95
N PRO A 15 -18.53 -0.08 16.19
CA PRO A 15 -19.71 -0.95 16.20
C PRO A 15 -19.75 -1.88 14.99
N GLN A 16 -20.24 -3.11 15.14
CA GLN A 16 -20.17 -4.12 14.08
C GLN A 16 -21.01 -3.74 12.85
N GLU A 17 -22.02 -2.90 13.05
CA GLU A 17 -22.89 -2.33 12.04
C GLU A 17 -22.17 -1.26 11.19
N CYS A 18 -21.05 -0.72 11.66
CA CYS A 18 -20.26 0.23 10.88
C CYS A 18 -19.49 -0.49 9.79
N ASP A 19 -19.74 -0.06 8.56
CA ASP A 19 -18.97 -0.42 7.39
C ASP A 19 -17.53 0.10 7.47
N VAL A 20 -16.60 -0.67 6.93
CA VAL A 20 -15.17 -0.35 6.91
C VAL A 20 -14.63 -0.56 5.50
N LEU A 21 -14.17 0.53 4.89
CA LEU A 21 -13.46 0.56 3.62
C LEU A 21 -12.07 1.14 3.86
N CYS A 22 -11.03 0.32 3.69
CA CYS A 22 -9.65 0.79 3.83
C CYS A 22 -9.16 1.31 2.49
N THR A 23 -8.60 2.53 2.45
CA THR A 23 -8.18 3.16 1.18
C THR A 23 -6.79 3.78 1.27
N HIS A 24 -6.18 3.99 0.10
CA HIS A 24 -4.96 4.76 -0.07
C HIS A 24 -4.89 5.33 -1.49
N PRO A 25 -5.19 6.62 -1.69
CA PRO A 25 -4.72 7.35 -2.86
C PRO A 25 -3.18 7.31 -2.83
N MET A 26 -2.54 6.70 -3.82
CA MET A 26 -1.06 6.58 -3.89
C MET A 26 -0.42 7.88 -4.41
N PHE A 27 -1.03 9.01 -4.09
CA PHE A 27 -0.66 10.33 -4.53
C PHE A 27 -1.08 11.36 -3.47
N GLY A 28 -0.47 12.54 -3.55
CA GLY A 28 -0.74 13.66 -2.66
C GLY A 28 -0.90 14.96 -3.45
N PRO A 29 -0.92 16.11 -2.75
CA PRO A 29 -1.09 17.41 -3.39
C PRO A 29 -0.10 17.66 -4.53
N ASP A 30 1.16 17.23 -4.39
CA ASP A 30 2.18 17.47 -5.41
C ASP A 30 2.07 16.55 -6.63
N SER A 31 1.77 15.26 -6.41
CA SER A 31 1.70 14.26 -7.48
C SER A 31 0.34 14.19 -8.17
N GLY A 32 -0.73 14.69 -7.53
CA GLY A 32 -2.08 14.78 -8.07
C GLY A 32 -2.54 16.20 -8.40
N LYS A 33 -1.63 17.19 -8.42
CA LYS A 33 -1.97 18.61 -8.63
C LYS A 33 -2.67 18.91 -9.96
N ASP A 34 -2.37 18.13 -10.99
CA ASP A 34 -2.86 18.33 -12.36
C ASP A 34 -4.02 17.37 -12.70
N GLY A 35 -4.60 16.71 -11.69
CA GLY A 35 -5.66 15.70 -11.82
C GLY A 35 -5.22 14.31 -11.35
N TRP A 36 -6.19 13.40 -11.23
CA TRP A 36 -5.96 12.05 -10.68
C TRP A 36 -5.95 10.95 -11.74
N THR A 37 -6.15 11.33 -13.01
CA THR A 37 -6.21 10.40 -14.12
C THR A 37 -4.91 9.58 -14.24
N GLY A 38 -5.06 8.27 -14.23
CA GLY A 38 -3.96 7.32 -14.33
C GLY A 38 -3.16 7.09 -13.04
N LEU A 39 -3.48 7.79 -11.94
CA LEU A 39 -2.86 7.59 -10.63
C LEU A 39 -3.52 6.41 -9.90
N ASN A 40 -2.74 5.68 -9.11
CA ASN A 40 -3.25 4.50 -8.41
C ASN A 40 -4.09 4.90 -7.19
N PHE A 41 -5.29 4.33 -7.08
CA PHE A 41 -6.11 4.36 -5.88
C PHE A 41 -6.27 2.93 -5.35
N VAL A 42 -5.66 2.65 -4.20
CA VAL A 42 -5.68 1.31 -3.59
C VAL A 42 -6.80 1.22 -2.57
N TYR A 43 -7.53 0.11 -2.56
CA TYR A 43 -8.60 -0.09 -1.59
C TYR A 43 -8.81 -1.55 -1.21
N GLU A 44 -9.36 -1.76 -0.02
CA GLU A 44 -9.87 -3.04 0.49
C GLU A 44 -11.28 -2.81 1.06
N ARG A 45 -12.27 -3.54 0.53
CA ARG A 45 -13.57 -3.68 1.20
C ARG A 45 -13.38 -4.58 2.42
N THR A 46 -13.45 -4.04 3.62
CA THR A 46 -13.09 -4.76 4.85
C THR A 46 -14.31 -5.34 5.56
N ARG A 47 -15.32 -4.51 5.87
CA ARG A 47 -16.53 -4.94 6.59
C ARG A 47 -17.75 -4.23 6.02
N ILE A 48 -18.82 -4.96 5.75
CA ILE A 48 -20.12 -4.41 5.36
C ILE A 48 -21.18 -5.08 6.21
N ASN A 49 -22.00 -4.28 6.91
CA ASN A 49 -23.12 -4.75 7.72
C ASN A 49 -22.79 -6.02 8.53
N GLN A 50 -21.86 -5.92 9.48
CA GLN A 50 -21.36 -7.01 10.34
C GLN A 50 -20.55 -8.12 9.63
N VAL A 51 -20.57 -8.19 8.29
CA VAL A 51 -19.84 -9.20 7.52
C VAL A 51 -18.42 -8.72 7.20
N ILE A 52 -17.42 -9.44 7.68
CA ILE A 52 -16.01 -9.21 7.30
C ILE A 52 -15.75 -9.90 5.96
N LEU A 53 -15.26 -9.13 4.99
CA LEU A 53 -14.98 -9.61 3.65
C LEU A 53 -13.55 -10.14 3.55
N ASP A 54 -13.38 -11.22 2.78
CA ASP A 54 -12.07 -11.77 2.47
C ASP A 54 -11.52 -11.08 1.21
N PRO A 55 -10.41 -10.34 1.30
CA PRO A 55 -9.85 -9.63 0.16
C PRO A 55 -9.33 -10.54 -0.96
N ASN A 56 -9.16 -11.84 -0.71
CA ASN A 56 -8.70 -12.82 -1.69
C ASN A 56 -9.86 -13.60 -2.35
N ASP A 57 -11.09 -13.39 -1.89
CA ASP A 57 -12.26 -14.11 -2.40
C ASP A 57 -12.87 -13.36 -3.59
N HIS A 58 -12.37 -13.66 -4.80
CA HIS A 58 -12.86 -13.07 -6.04
C HIS A 58 -14.22 -13.64 -6.49
N HIS A 59 -14.71 -14.72 -5.87
CA HIS A 59 -15.86 -15.46 -6.37
C HIS A 59 -17.21 -14.87 -5.96
N SER A 60 -17.30 -14.07 -4.91
CA SER A 60 -18.59 -13.62 -4.36
C SER A 60 -19.17 -12.37 -5.02
N PHE A 61 -18.36 -11.55 -5.70
CA PHE A 61 -18.78 -10.18 -6.06
C PHE A 61 -19.55 -10.08 -7.39
N HIS A 62 -19.25 -10.93 -8.38
CA HIS A 62 -20.00 -10.96 -9.64
C HIS A 62 -21.37 -11.66 -9.54
N GLN A 63 -21.62 -12.43 -8.48
CA GLN A 63 -22.92 -13.06 -8.25
C GLN A 63 -23.92 -12.10 -7.58
N LEU A 64 -23.47 -11.18 -6.73
CA LEU A 64 -24.34 -10.20 -6.07
C LEU A 64 -24.90 -9.17 -7.05
N SER A 65 -24.09 -8.66 -7.99
CA SER A 65 -24.58 -7.76 -9.06
C SER A 65 -25.51 -8.46 -10.06
N ARG A 66 -25.45 -9.79 -10.13
CA ARG A 66 -26.33 -10.60 -10.99
C ARG A 66 -27.63 -11.00 -10.29
N ALA A 67 -27.63 -11.11 -8.96
CA ALA A 67 -28.83 -11.34 -8.16
C ALA A 67 -29.84 -10.18 -8.26
N GLU A 68 -29.37 -8.94 -8.47
CA GLU A 68 -30.25 -7.79 -8.75
C GLU A 68 -31.01 -7.91 -10.09
N SER A 69 -30.54 -8.76 -11.01
CA SER A 69 -31.19 -8.98 -12.32
C SER A 69 -32.18 -10.15 -12.35
N ILE A 70 -32.28 -10.93 -11.28
CA ILE A 70 -33.15 -12.13 -11.18
C ILE A 70 -34.06 -11.98 -9.95
N ILE A 71 -34.88 -10.94 -9.92
CA ILE A 71 -36.02 -10.89 -8.99
C ILE A 71 -37.15 -11.67 -9.65
N GLY A 72 -37.13 -12.99 -9.47
CA GLY A 72 -38.16 -13.86 -9.99
C GLY A 72 -37.77 -15.33 -9.93
N GLU A 73 -37.73 -15.90 -8.72
CA GLU A 73 -38.35 -17.18 -8.36
C GLU A 73 -37.97 -17.54 -6.92
N GLU A 74 -38.97 -18.00 -6.16
CA GLU A 74 -38.85 -18.39 -4.75
C GLU A 74 -37.98 -19.65 -4.64
N ASP A 75 -36.71 -19.50 -4.27
CA ASP A 75 -35.96 -20.60 -3.67
C ASP A 75 -35.18 -20.11 -2.45
N ASN A 76 -35.40 -20.83 -1.36
CA ASN A 76 -34.92 -20.51 -0.02
C ASN A 76 -33.42 -20.90 0.09
N GLU A 77 -32.55 -20.17 -0.61
CA GLU A 77 -31.12 -20.51 -0.71
C GLU A 77 -30.35 -20.13 0.57
N THR A 78 -30.35 -20.99 1.58
CA THR A 78 -29.46 -20.85 2.75
C THR A 78 -27.99 -20.69 2.34
N PHE A 79 -27.40 -19.53 2.62
CA PHE A 79 -25.94 -19.33 2.48
C PHE A 79 -25.25 -19.74 3.80
N LEU A 80 -24.24 -20.61 3.68
CA LEU A 80 -23.40 -21.06 4.79
C LEU A 80 -22.12 -20.22 4.81
N ASP A 81 -21.84 -19.55 5.93
CA ASP A 81 -20.55 -18.92 6.12
C ASP A 81 -19.43 -19.95 6.36
N LYS A 82 -18.16 -19.51 6.26
CA LYS A 82 -16.98 -20.37 6.47
C LYS A 82 -16.87 -20.93 7.92
N SER A 83 -17.78 -20.55 8.83
CA SER A 83 -17.95 -21.12 10.18
C SER A 83 -19.13 -22.07 10.31
N GLY A 84 -19.83 -22.38 9.21
CA GLY A 84 -20.97 -23.28 9.17
C GLY A 84 -22.27 -22.68 9.70
N HIS A 85 -22.36 -21.36 9.85
CA HIS A 85 -23.57 -20.69 10.27
C HIS A 85 -24.49 -20.47 9.06
N ALA A 86 -25.72 -20.99 9.15
CA ALA A 86 -26.77 -20.80 8.16
C ALA A 86 -27.49 -19.47 8.43
N HIS A 87 -27.54 -18.58 7.44
CA HIS A 87 -28.28 -17.32 7.54
C HIS A 87 -29.58 -17.39 6.72
N ASN A 88 -30.71 -17.02 7.34
CA ASN A 88 -32.02 -16.96 6.67
C ASN A 88 -32.18 -15.64 5.90
N LEU A 89 -32.72 -15.72 4.69
CA LEU A 89 -32.50 -14.74 3.61
C LEU A 89 -33.28 -13.42 3.69
N HIS A 90 -34.36 -13.29 4.45
CA HIS A 90 -35.35 -12.27 4.07
C HIS A 90 -35.14 -10.85 4.62
N GLU A 91 -34.39 -10.64 5.71
CA GLU A 91 -34.16 -9.30 6.30
C GLU A 91 -32.68 -8.87 6.34
N LYS A 92 -31.73 -9.81 6.20
CA LYS A 92 -30.29 -9.52 6.34
C LYS A 92 -29.61 -9.01 5.07
N ASN A 93 -30.25 -9.12 3.90
CA ASN A 93 -29.64 -8.73 2.64
C ASN A 93 -29.80 -7.22 2.34
N GLU A 94 -30.87 -6.56 2.79
CA GLU A 94 -31.08 -5.12 2.51
C GLU A 94 -29.96 -4.26 3.10
N GLY A 95 -29.64 -4.41 4.39
CA GLY A 95 -28.57 -3.64 5.02
C GLY A 95 -27.18 -3.91 4.43
N PHE A 96 -26.93 -5.13 3.95
CA PHE A 96 -25.69 -5.47 3.26
C PHE A 96 -25.63 -4.86 1.85
N ALA A 97 -26.73 -4.94 1.09
CA ALA A 97 -26.85 -4.33 -0.23
C ALA A 97 -26.72 -2.80 -0.16
N GLU A 98 -27.36 -2.16 0.80
CA GLU A 98 -27.23 -0.71 1.04
C GLU A 98 -25.79 -0.32 1.42
N GLY A 99 -25.12 -1.13 2.25
CA GLY A 99 -23.72 -0.90 2.61
C GLY A 99 -22.78 -1.06 1.42
N MET A 100 -23.03 -2.04 0.57
CA MET A 100 -22.31 -2.22 -0.69
C MET A 100 -22.52 -1.04 -1.63
N ASP A 101 -23.77 -0.62 -1.87
CA ASP A 101 -24.08 0.54 -2.71
C ASP A 101 -23.36 1.81 -2.21
N ARG A 102 -23.37 2.06 -0.90
CA ARG A 102 -22.61 3.18 -0.31
C ARG A 102 -21.12 3.10 -0.61
N MET A 103 -20.51 1.91 -0.47
CA MET A 103 -19.09 1.73 -0.78
C MET A 103 -18.80 1.94 -2.27
N GLU A 104 -19.60 1.37 -3.16
CA GLU A 104 -19.40 1.52 -4.60
C GLU A 104 -19.56 2.97 -5.05
N ARG A 105 -20.55 3.70 -4.54
CA ARG A 105 -20.69 5.14 -4.81
C ARG A 105 -19.50 5.96 -4.30
N PHE A 106 -18.89 5.55 -3.18
CA PHE A 106 -17.67 6.22 -2.72
C PHE A 106 -16.48 5.89 -3.63
N LEU A 107 -16.37 4.65 -4.09
CA LEU A 107 -15.30 4.21 -4.99
C LEU A 107 -15.44 4.82 -6.39
N SER A 108 -16.67 5.03 -6.88
CA SER A 108 -16.93 5.62 -8.20
C SER A 108 -16.37 7.03 -8.34
N ILE A 109 -16.31 7.81 -7.25
CA ILE A 109 -15.67 9.13 -7.24
C ILE A 109 -14.24 9.05 -7.79
N TRP A 110 -13.46 8.05 -7.36
CA TRP A 110 -12.07 7.90 -7.78
C TRP A 110 -11.96 7.35 -9.20
N GLU A 111 -12.84 6.42 -9.56
CA GLU A 111 -12.91 5.83 -10.90
C GLU A 111 -13.29 6.89 -11.95
N GLU A 112 -14.29 7.72 -11.67
CA GLU A 112 -14.76 8.80 -12.55
C GLU A 112 -13.69 9.90 -12.75
N GLU A 113 -12.86 10.17 -11.75
CA GLU A 113 -11.67 11.02 -11.86
C GLU A 113 -10.51 10.36 -12.63
N GLY A 114 -10.71 9.12 -13.09
CA GLY A 114 -9.79 8.37 -13.93
C GLY A 114 -8.67 7.68 -13.17
N CYS A 115 -8.81 7.47 -11.85
CA CYS A 115 -7.83 6.69 -11.09
C CYS A 115 -7.76 5.25 -11.59
N LYS A 116 -6.57 4.66 -11.49
CA LYS A 116 -6.38 3.21 -11.61
C LYS A 116 -6.81 2.57 -10.30
N MET A 117 -7.97 1.94 -10.32
CA MET A 117 -8.57 1.29 -9.16
C MET A 117 -7.84 -0.04 -8.88
N VAL A 118 -7.19 -0.15 -7.73
CA VAL A 118 -6.40 -1.32 -7.33
C VAL A 118 -7.00 -1.94 -6.08
N SER A 119 -7.79 -3.01 -6.25
CA SER A 119 -8.26 -3.81 -5.13
C SER A 119 -7.11 -4.65 -4.57
N LEU A 120 -6.75 -4.44 -3.31
CA LEU A 120 -5.60 -5.11 -2.68
C LEU A 120 -5.82 -5.28 -1.18
N SER A 121 -5.44 -6.43 -0.63
CA SER A 121 -5.50 -6.66 0.81
C SER A 121 -4.61 -5.66 1.57
N CYS A 122 -5.02 -5.27 2.78
CA CYS A 122 -4.28 -4.35 3.65
C CYS A 122 -2.89 -4.90 3.99
N LYS A 123 -2.78 -6.23 4.11
CA LYS A 123 -1.52 -6.94 4.33
C LYS A 123 -0.58 -6.82 3.14
N ASP A 124 -1.07 -7.10 1.94
CA ASP A 124 -0.24 -7.01 0.73
C ASP A 124 0.11 -5.56 0.42
N HIS A 125 -0.82 -4.63 0.65
CA HIS A 125 -0.55 -3.19 0.59
C HIS A 125 0.63 -2.83 1.48
N ASP A 126 0.62 -3.20 2.77
CA ASP A 126 1.70 -2.82 3.69
C ASP A 126 3.02 -3.53 3.34
N SER A 127 2.98 -4.77 2.86
CA SER A 127 4.16 -5.47 2.34
C SER A 127 4.80 -4.74 1.15
N TYR A 128 4.00 -4.32 0.17
CA TYR A 128 4.48 -3.54 -0.98
C TYR A 128 4.90 -2.12 -0.59
N GLY A 129 4.14 -1.47 0.30
CA GLY A 129 4.42 -0.12 0.80
C GLY A 129 5.76 -0.05 1.54
N ALA A 130 6.13 -1.09 2.28
CA ALA A 130 7.44 -1.16 2.94
C ALA A 130 8.59 -1.16 1.92
N ASN A 131 8.46 -1.91 0.83
CA ASN A 131 9.50 -2.06 -0.19
C ASN A 131 9.40 -1.04 -1.34
N SER A 132 8.49 -0.08 -1.26
CA SER A 132 8.35 1.02 -2.24
C SER A 132 8.33 2.37 -1.52
N GLN A 133 7.19 2.79 -0.98
CA GLN A 133 7.03 4.09 -0.34
C GLN A 133 8.00 4.28 0.84
N PHE A 134 8.05 3.33 1.77
CA PHE A 134 8.87 3.47 2.98
C PHE A 134 10.36 3.54 2.65
N ILE A 135 10.87 2.65 1.77
CA ILE A 135 12.28 2.70 1.36
C ILE A 135 12.63 3.99 0.61
N THR A 136 11.72 4.52 -0.23
CA THR A 136 11.89 5.81 -0.90
C THR A 136 12.03 6.96 0.10
N HIS A 137 11.16 7.04 1.11
CA HIS A 137 11.29 8.04 2.18
C HIS A 137 12.55 7.86 3.03
N LEU A 138 12.88 6.62 3.38
CA LEU A 138 14.06 6.30 4.18
C LEU A 138 15.32 6.76 3.45
N MET A 139 15.47 6.43 2.17
CA MET A 139 16.62 6.84 1.37
C MET A 139 16.70 8.36 1.22
N GLY A 140 15.60 9.03 0.86
CA GLY A 140 15.60 10.48 0.74
C GLY A 140 15.99 11.19 2.05
N ARG A 141 15.54 10.69 3.20
CA ARG A 141 15.91 11.23 4.52
C ARG A 141 17.36 10.93 4.91
N ILE A 142 17.89 9.74 4.62
CA ILE A 142 19.31 9.40 4.86
C ILE A 142 20.21 10.32 4.02
N LEU A 143 19.90 10.48 2.74
CA LEU A 143 20.65 11.32 1.82
C LEU A 143 20.54 12.81 2.17
N GLY A 144 19.38 13.27 2.66
CA GLY A 144 19.22 14.60 3.24
C GLY A 144 20.07 14.79 4.50
N GLN A 145 20.08 13.80 5.41
CA GLN A 145 20.90 13.83 6.62
C GLN A 145 22.41 13.80 6.32
N GLN A 146 22.83 13.18 5.21
CA GLN A 146 24.21 13.21 4.73
C GLN A 146 24.65 14.63 4.34
N GLY A 147 23.73 15.53 4.01
CA GLY A 147 24.02 16.90 3.59
C GLY A 147 24.43 16.99 2.12
N LEU A 148 23.77 16.24 1.24
CA LEU A 148 24.00 16.37 -0.21
C LEU A 148 23.47 17.71 -0.73
N GLU A 149 24.33 18.45 -1.43
CA GLU A 149 24.05 19.77 -1.99
C GLU A 149 24.36 19.80 -3.50
N GLU A 150 23.76 20.76 -4.22
CA GLU A 150 24.03 20.99 -5.64
C GLU A 150 25.50 21.32 -5.90
N THR A 151 26.03 20.87 -7.03
CA THR A 151 27.40 21.14 -7.47
C THR A 151 27.47 21.64 -8.92
N PRO A 152 28.54 22.34 -9.32
CA PRO A 152 28.71 22.77 -10.72
C PRO A 152 28.82 21.64 -11.75
N ILE A 153 28.98 20.38 -11.30
CA ILE A 153 29.18 19.20 -12.15
C ILE A 153 28.05 18.17 -11.99
N ASP A 154 26.89 18.61 -11.50
CA ASP A 154 25.75 17.73 -11.25
C ASP A 154 25.32 16.97 -12.50
N THR A 155 25.19 15.65 -12.34
CA THR A 155 24.59 14.81 -13.37
C THR A 155 23.07 14.87 -13.28
N LYS A 156 22.37 14.54 -14.37
CA LYS A 156 20.89 14.39 -14.37
C LYS A 156 20.41 13.37 -13.33
N GLY A 157 21.22 12.34 -13.07
CA GLY A 157 20.95 11.35 -12.03
C GLY A 157 20.98 11.97 -10.63
N PHE A 158 22.03 12.74 -10.33
CA PHE A 158 22.15 13.43 -9.04
C PHE A 158 21.04 14.48 -8.83
N GLN A 159 20.66 15.22 -9.86
CA GLN A 159 19.50 16.13 -9.80
C GLN A 159 18.20 15.39 -9.44
N SER A 160 18.05 14.13 -9.87
CA SER A 160 16.90 13.29 -9.51
C SER A 160 16.96 12.85 -8.04
N VAL A 161 18.17 12.61 -7.51
CA VAL A 161 18.40 12.35 -6.08
C VAL A 161 18.05 13.58 -5.23
N LEU A 162 18.49 14.78 -5.63
CA LEU A 162 18.14 16.01 -4.91
C LEU A 162 16.62 16.26 -4.91
N LYS A 163 15.93 16.01 -6.02
CA LYS A 163 14.46 16.04 -6.09
C LYS A 163 13.80 15.04 -5.15
N LEU A 164 14.35 13.82 -5.05
CA LEU A 164 13.87 12.80 -4.11
C LEU A 164 14.04 13.26 -2.65
N ILE A 165 15.18 13.84 -2.30
CA ILE A 165 15.41 14.41 -0.96
C ILE A 165 14.35 15.48 -0.69
N GLY A 166 14.18 16.43 -1.61
CA GLY A 166 13.19 17.50 -1.48
C GLY A 166 11.76 16.98 -1.26
N SER A 167 11.28 16.06 -2.09
CA SER A 167 9.91 15.53 -1.97
C SER A 167 9.68 14.70 -0.71
N THR A 168 10.68 13.92 -0.27
CA THR A 168 10.52 13.04 0.91
C THR A 168 10.74 13.73 2.25
N THR A 169 11.47 14.86 2.25
CA THR A 169 11.71 15.68 3.44
C THR A 169 10.68 16.80 3.62
N ALA A 170 9.91 17.12 2.58
CA ALA A 170 8.74 18.00 2.67
C ALA A 170 7.64 17.42 3.59
N ASP A 171 7.50 16.10 3.60
CA ASP A 171 6.60 15.40 4.52
C ASP A 171 7.08 15.47 5.98
N SER A 172 6.13 15.52 6.92
CA SER A 172 6.45 15.55 8.34
C SER A 172 7.19 14.30 8.81
N PHE A 173 8.04 14.45 9.82
CA PHE A 173 8.70 13.29 10.42
C PHE A 173 7.70 12.34 11.08
N ASP A 174 6.58 12.85 11.60
CA ASP A 174 5.50 12.02 12.16
C ASP A 174 4.86 11.11 11.11
N LEU A 175 4.66 11.59 9.88
CA LEU A 175 4.17 10.76 8.78
C LEU A 175 5.16 9.62 8.51
N PHE A 176 6.45 9.94 8.40
CA PHE A 176 7.49 8.94 8.18
C PHE A 176 7.60 7.94 9.35
N TYR A 177 7.53 8.42 10.59
CA TYR A 177 7.51 7.57 11.77
C TYR A 177 6.30 6.64 11.77
N GLY A 178 5.14 7.12 11.30
CA GLY A 178 3.95 6.30 11.09
C GLY A 178 4.17 5.15 10.10
N LEU A 179 4.86 5.42 8.97
CA LEU A 179 5.25 4.37 8.00
C LEU A 179 6.14 3.30 8.62
N TYR A 180 7.02 3.68 9.55
CA TYR A 180 7.87 2.74 10.26
C TYR A 180 7.10 1.97 11.34
N LYS A 181 6.43 2.69 12.24
CA LYS A 181 5.83 2.13 13.46
C LYS A 181 4.67 1.19 13.16
N TYR A 182 3.85 1.53 12.17
CA TYR A 182 2.57 0.88 11.93
C TYR A 182 2.58 -0.07 10.73
N ASN A 183 3.75 -0.29 10.11
CA ASN A 183 3.96 -1.33 9.12
C ASN A 183 5.02 -2.30 9.63
N SER A 184 4.60 -3.53 9.93
CA SER A 184 5.45 -4.59 10.51
C SER A 184 6.64 -4.98 9.62
N ASN A 185 6.55 -4.71 8.32
CA ASN A 185 7.58 -5.03 7.33
C ASN A 185 8.73 -4.02 7.30
N SER A 186 8.52 -2.80 7.84
CA SER A 186 9.48 -1.68 7.72
C SER A 186 10.85 -1.97 8.33
N LEU A 187 10.91 -2.67 9.47
CA LEU A 187 12.19 -3.05 10.08
C LEU A 187 12.96 -4.03 9.19
N GLY A 188 12.28 -4.99 8.57
CA GLY A 188 12.88 -5.93 7.63
C GLY A 188 13.48 -5.21 6.42
N THR A 189 12.80 -4.18 5.91
CA THR A 189 13.32 -3.32 4.84
C THR A 189 14.59 -2.57 5.26
N ILE A 190 14.65 -2.00 6.48
CA ILE A 190 15.87 -1.33 6.99
C ILE A 190 17.05 -2.31 7.04
N LEU A 191 16.84 -3.51 7.57
CA LEU A 191 17.90 -4.51 7.70
C LEU A 191 18.41 -4.95 6.33
N LYS A 192 17.52 -5.23 5.38
CA LYS A 192 17.89 -5.56 3.99
C LYS A 192 18.71 -4.44 3.34
N LEU A 193 18.32 -3.19 3.53
CA LEU A 193 19.04 -2.04 3.00
C LEU A 193 20.45 -1.91 3.59
N ARG A 194 20.60 -2.13 4.91
CA ARG A 194 21.91 -2.12 5.57
C ARG A 194 22.81 -3.23 5.02
N THR A 195 22.32 -4.46 4.96
CA THR A 195 23.07 -5.58 4.39
C THR A 195 23.47 -5.30 2.94
N ALA A 196 22.55 -4.77 2.12
CA ALA A 196 22.87 -4.41 0.74
C ALA A 196 23.96 -3.34 0.64
N MET A 197 23.96 -2.34 1.53
CA MET A 197 25.04 -1.35 1.61
C MET A 197 26.37 -2.00 1.98
N ASP A 198 26.38 -2.82 3.02
CA ASP A 198 27.58 -3.52 3.49
C ASP A 198 28.16 -4.42 2.38
N ASP A 199 27.32 -5.20 1.70
CA ASP A 199 27.72 -6.09 0.60
C ASP A 199 28.34 -5.32 -0.57
N VAL A 200 27.77 -4.17 -0.93
CA VAL A 200 28.31 -3.30 -1.99
C VAL A 200 29.67 -2.73 -1.57
N VAL A 201 29.79 -2.24 -0.33
CA VAL A 201 31.06 -1.70 0.20
C VAL A 201 32.13 -2.77 0.28
N LEU A 202 31.80 -3.98 0.75
CA LEU A 202 32.71 -5.13 0.78
C LEU A 202 33.23 -5.46 -0.61
N LYS A 203 32.34 -5.53 -1.60
CA LYS A 203 32.72 -5.79 -3.00
C LYS A 203 33.68 -4.74 -3.55
N LEU A 204 33.50 -3.46 -3.21
CA LEU A 204 34.43 -2.39 -3.60
C LEU A 204 35.82 -2.60 -2.99
N HIS A 205 35.90 -2.93 -1.70
CA HIS A 205 37.17 -3.23 -1.03
C HIS A 205 37.87 -4.48 -1.59
N GLU A 206 37.11 -5.52 -1.94
CA GLU A 206 37.66 -6.72 -2.57
C GLU A 206 38.30 -6.42 -3.94
N MET A 207 37.68 -5.53 -4.73
CA MET A 207 38.21 -5.11 -6.03
C MET A 207 39.50 -4.30 -5.86
N ASP A 208 39.52 -3.32 -4.95
CA ASP A 208 40.71 -2.52 -4.65
C ASP A 208 41.89 -3.37 -4.16
N ASN A 209 41.64 -4.35 -3.29
CA ASN A 209 42.66 -5.28 -2.81
C ASN A 209 43.26 -6.15 -3.93
N LYS A 210 42.44 -6.56 -4.91
CA LYS A 210 42.92 -7.33 -6.08
C LYS A 210 43.80 -6.48 -6.98
N ASP A 211 43.41 -5.23 -7.24
CA ASP A 211 44.17 -4.29 -8.06
C ASP A 211 45.53 -3.98 -7.41
N ASN A 212 45.55 -3.74 -6.10
CA ASN A 212 46.77 -3.52 -5.34
C ASN A 212 47.70 -4.75 -5.36
N THR A 213 47.14 -5.96 -5.26
CA THR A 213 47.92 -7.21 -5.37
C THR A 213 48.54 -7.40 -6.75
N PHE A 214 47.83 -7.03 -7.83
CA PHE A 214 48.31 -7.12 -9.21
C PHE A 214 49.43 -6.11 -9.50
N MET A 215 49.33 -4.89 -8.96
CA MET A 215 50.39 -3.89 -9.06
C MET A 215 51.69 -4.31 -8.34
N VAL A 216 51.60 -4.99 -7.20
CA VAL A 216 52.78 -5.50 -6.48
C VAL A 216 53.43 -6.66 -7.25
N LYS A 217 52.64 -7.59 -7.82
CA LYS A 217 53.16 -8.73 -8.60
C LYS A 217 53.76 -8.36 -9.95
N SER A 218 53.35 -7.24 -10.56
CA SER A 218 53.90 -6.76 -11.84
C SER A 218 55.18 -5.93 -11.70
N ARG A 219 55.59 -5.60 -10.47
CA ARG A 219 56.84 -4.89 -10.14
C ARG A 219 57.98 -5.80 -9.65
N LEU A 220 57.71 -7.09 -9.46
CA LEU A 220 58.69 -8.15 -9.15
C LEU A 220 58.99 -8.96 -10.41
#